data_AF-A0A2S8GBF1-F1
#
_entry.id   AF-A0A2S8GBF1-F1
#
_cell.length_a   1.000
_cell.length_b   1.000
_cell.length_c   1.000
_cell.angle_alpha   90.00
_cell.angle_beta   90.00
_cell.angle_gamma   90.00
#
_symmetry.space_group_name_H-M   'P 1'
#
loop_
_entity.id
_entity.type
_entity.pdbx_description
1 polymer ?
#
loop_
_entity_poly.entity_id
_entity_poly.type
_entity_poly.pdbx_seq_one_letter_code
_entity_poly.pdbx_strand_id
1 'polypeptide(L)'
;MTSENLDPSRLVSIKELSQSANVPVVTLRRWARQGKIPYYQPGGKNGRLFFPADAIQASESTSPASERSTPQAGRTPKWMS
;
A
#
# COMPACT_ATOMS: atom_id res chain seq x y z
N MET A 1 9.27 17.19 -24.96
CA MET A 1 8.83 16.89 -23.59
C MET A 1 8.71 15.38 -23.52
N THR A 2 9.66 14.73 -22.86
CA THR A 2 9.95 13.31 -22.98
C THR A 2 8.80 12.48 -22.42
N SER A 3 8.16 11.68 -23.28
CA SER A 3 7.26 10.61 -22.86
C SER A 3 8.08 9.58 -22.09
N GLU A 4 8.12 9.68 -20.77
CA GLU A 4 8.79 8.70 -19.92
C GLU A 4 7.97 7.42 -19.96
N ASN A 5 8.49 6.45 -20.70
CA ASN A 5 7.96 5.09 -20.75
C ASN A 5 8.10 4.50 -19.34
N LEU A 6 7.00 4.42 -18.59
CA LEU A 6 6.96 3.78 -17.28
C LEU A 6 7.10 2.27 -17.50
N ASP A 7 8.34 1.78 -17.53
CA ASP A 7 8.59 0.34 -17.47
C ASP A 7 7.99 -0.21 -16.15
N PRO A 8 6.94 -1.06 -16.20
CA PRO A 8 6.26 -1.56 -14.99
C PRO A 8 7.21 -2.46 -14.16
N SER A 9 8.26 -2.97 -14.79
CA SER A 9 9.31 -3.76 -14.14
C SER A 9 10.30 -2.92 -13.32
N ARG A 10 10.23 -1.59 -13.40
CA ARG A 10 11.14 -0.73 -12.65
C ARG A 10 10.68 -0.59 -11.20
N LEU A 11 11.47 -1.18 -10.30
CA LEU A 11 11.32 -0.99 -8.87
C LEU A 11 11.92 0.36 -8.46
N VAL A 12 11.09 1.22 -7.89
CA VAL A 12 11.45 2.53 -7.36
C VAL A 12 11.35 2.54 -5.84
N SER A 13 12.13 3.39 -5.19
CA SER A 13 12.04 3.59 -3.74
C SER A 13 10.77 4.35 -3.37
N ILE A 14 10.36 4.25 -2.10
CA ILE A 14 9.19 4.97 -1.60
C ILE A 14 9.28 6.50 -1.76
N LYS A 15 10.50 7.06 -1.78
CA LYS A 15 10.71 8.51 -1.96
C LYS A 15 10.51 8.91 -3.41
N GLU A 16 11.05 8.12 -4.34
CA GLU A 16 10.88 8.35 -5.78
C GLU A 16 9.40 8.21 -6.17
N LEU A 17 8.72 7.16 -5.69
CA LEU A 17 7.28 6.99 -5.95
C LEU A 17 6.45 8.12 -5.35
N SER A 18 6.84 8.62 -4.17
CA SER A 18 6.18 9.78 -3.55
C SER A 18 6.28 11.02 -4.42
N GLN A 19 7.44 11.27 -5.03
CA GLN A 19 7.68 12.40 -5.91
C GLN A 19 6.95 12.25 -7.25
N SER A 20 7.05 11.07 -7.89
CA SER A 20 6.44 10.85 -9.21
C SER A 20 4.91 10.84 -9.15
N ALA A 21 4.33 10.23 -8.13
CA ALA A 21 2.88 10.16 -7.97
C ALA A 21 2.26 11.35 -7.22
N ASN A 22 3.10 12.26 -6.69
CA ASN A 22 2.67 13.35 -5.82
C ASN A 22 1.82 12.89 -4.61
N VAL A 23 2.22 11.76 -4.02
CA VAL A 23 1.56 11.15 -2.85
C VAL A 23 2.53 11.16 -1.66
N PRO A 24 2.11 11.57 -0.46
CA PRO A 24 2.98 11.56 0.71
C PRO A 24 3.51 10.15 1.04
N VAL A 25 4.79 10.05 1.42
CA VAL A 25 5.42 8.80 1.88
C VAL A 25 4.62 8.08 2.96
N VAL A 26 4.02 8.84 3.90
CA VAL A 26 3.20 8.28 4.99
C VAL A 26 1.98 7.53 4.43
N THR A 27 1.34 8.09 3.42
CA THR A 27 0.20 7.48 2.73
C THR A 27 0.62 6.21 2.01
N LEU A 28 1.75 6.23 1.30
CA LEU A 28 2.30 5.04 0.63
C LEU A 28 2.62 3.92 1.62
N ARG A 29 3.25 4.25 2.76
CA ARG A 29 3.50 3.27 3.84
C ARG A 29 2.22 2.67 4.38
N ARG A 30 1.19 3.51 4.58
CA ARG A 30 -0.12 3.07 5.05
C ARG A 30 -0.76 2.12 4.03
N TRP A 31 -0.77 2.47 2.75
CA TRP A 31 -1.33 1.62 1.68
C TRP A 31 -0.59 0.30 1.56
N ALA A 32 0.74 0.29 1.62
CA ALA A 32 1.54 -0.93 1.63
C ALA A 32 1.18 -1.83 2.82
N ARG A 33 1.06 -1.25 4.02
CA ARG A 33 0.63 -1.96 5.24
C ARG A 33 -0.80 -2.49 5.16
N GLN A 34 -1.68 -1.79 4.44
CA GLN A 34 -3.07 -2.19 4.20
C GLN A 34 -3.21 -3.18 3.04
N GLY A 35 -2.11 -3.55 2.37
CA GLY A 35 -2.15 -4.42 1.18
C GLY A 35 -2.80 -3.78 -0.04
N LYS A 36 -2.94 -2.44 -0.07
CA LYS A 36 -3.55 -1.72 -1.19
C LYS A 36 -2.64 -1.57 -2.39
N ILE A 37 -1.33 -1.48 -2.18
CA ILE A 37 -0.34 -1.36 -3.26
C ILE A 37 0.70 -2.47 -3.16
N PRO A 38 1.19 -3.00 -4.28
CA PRO A 38 2.26 -3.99 -4.30
C PRO A 38 3.56 -3.36 -3.80
N TYR A 39 4.32 -4.11 -2.99
CA TYR A 39 5.63 -3.69 -2.52
C TYR A 39 6.59 -4.88 -2.44
N TYR A 40 7.88 -4.58 -2.54
CA TYR A 40 8.97 -5.52 -2.42
C TYR A 40 9.96 -5.07 -1.34
N GLN A 41 10.41 -6.00 -0.51
CA GLN A 41 11.32 -5.73 0.61
C GLN A 41 12.47 -6.75 0.64
N PRO A 42 13.58 -6.49 -0.06
CA PRO A 42 14.69 -7.45 -0.18
C PRO A 42 15.40 -7.73 1.14
N GLY A 43 15.41 -6.77 2.07
CA GLY A 43 16.12 -6.86 3.36
C GLY A 43 15.29 -7.39 4.53
N GLY A 44 14.06 -7.87 4.30
CA GLY A 44 13.18 -8.34 5.37
C GLY A 44 12.72 -7.22 6.32
N LYS A 45 12.26 -7.60 7.53
CA LYS A 45 11.64 -6.68 8.52
C LYS A 45 12.55 -5.48 8.80
N ASN A 46 12.02 -4.26 8.62
CA ASN A 46 12.70 -2.95 8.69
C ASN A 46 13.60 -2.58 7.49
N GLY A 47 13.70 -3.43 6.48
CA GLY A 47 14.40 -3.14 5.23
C GLY A 47 13.71 -2.05 4.40
N ARG A 48 14.44 -1.55 3.38
CA ARG A 48 13.89 -0.58 2.41
C ARG A 48 12.72 -1.19 1.64
N LEU A 49 11.70 -0.37 1.42
CA LEU A 49 10.54 -0.72 0.61
C LEU A 49 10.73 -0.19 -0.80
N PHE A 50 10.57 -1.09 -1.77
CA PHE A 50 10.54 -0.79 -3.18
C PHE A 50 9.15 -1.05 -3.73
N PHE A 51 8.77 -0.28 -4.72
CA PHE A 51 7.44 -0.28 -5.32
C PHE A 51 7.61 -0.30 -6.85
N PRO A 52 6.75 -1.02 -7.57
CA PRO A 52 6.62 -0.80 -9.02
C PRO A 52 6.28 0.67 -9.31
N ALA A 53 6.81 1.23 -10.39
CA ALA A 53 6.54 2.63 -10.75
C ALA A 53 5.05 2.90 -11.03
N ASP A 54 4.31 1.87 -11.45
CA ASP A 54 2.88 1.83 -11.73
C ASP A 54 2.04 1.28 -10.55
N ALA A 55 2.63 1.12 -9.35
CA ALA A 55 1.98 0.45 -8.22
C ALA A 55 0.62 1.05 -7.83
N ILE A 56 0.42 2.35 -8.03
CA ILE A 56 -0.84 3.03 -7.75
C ILE A 56 -1.88 2.69 -8.82
N GLN A 57 -1.52 2.72 -10.10
CA GLN A 57 -2.42 2.35 -11.20
C GLN A 57 -2.80 0.87 -11.15
N ALA A 58 -1.85 -0.01 -10.83
CA ALA A 58 -2.11 -1.44 -10.64
C ALA A 58 -3.10 -1.72 -9.49
N SER A 59 -3.10 -0.87 -8.44
CA SER A 59 -4.02 -1.01 -7.30
C SER A 59 -5.47 -0.68 -7.62
N GLU A 60 -5.75 0.19 -8.60
CA GLU A 60 -7.14 0.47 -9.02
C GLU A 60 -7.77 -0.74 -9.72
N SER A 61 -6.95 -1.60 -10.33
CA SER A 61 -7.40 -2.83 -10.99
C SER A 61 -7.62 -3.99 -10.01
N THR A 62 -6.92 -3.98 -8.86
CA THR A 62 -7.16 -4.91 -7.76
C THR A 62 -8.20 -4.30 -6.83
N SER A 63 -9.47 -4.52 -7.12
CA SER A 63 -10.54 -4.24 -6.17
C SER A 63 -10.54 -5.35 -5.10
N PRO A 64 -10.13 -5.12 -3.83
CA PRO A 64 -10.45 -6.05 -2.77
C PRO A 64 -11.92 -5.81 -2.38
N ALA A 65 -12.83 -6.31 -3.22
CA ALA A 65 -14.17 -6.62 -2.75
C ALA A 65 -14.03 -7.79 -1.76
N SER A 66 -14.51 -7.62 -0.52
CA SER A 66 -14.30 -8.50 0.65
C SER A 66 -12.90 -8.39 1.23
N GLU A 67 -12.69 -7.99 2.49
CA GLU A 67 -13.25 -8.68 3.64
C GLU A 67 -14.01 -7.74 4.59
N ARG A 68 -15.20 -8.21 4.93
CA ARG A 68 -16.15 -7.59 5.85
C ARG A 68 -15.47 -7.44 7.20
N SER A 69 -15.43 -6.23 7.72
CA SER A 69 -15.36 -6.00 9.17
C SER A 69 -16.50 -6.82 9.78
N THR A 70 -16.19 -7.93 10.45
CA THR A 70 -17.18 -8.51 11.35
C THR A 70 -17.50 -7.45 12.39
N PRO A 71 -18.79 -7.18 12.70
CA PRO A 71 -19.11 -6.31 13.82
C PRO A 71 -18.58 -7.01 15.06
N GLN A 72 -17.49 -6.49 15.62
CA GLN A 72 -16.94 -6.98 16.86
C GLN A 72 -17.99 -6.71 17.94
N ALA A 73 -18.69 -7.77 18.38
CA ALA A 73 -19.62 -7.68 19.49
C ALA A 73 -18.85 -7.07 20.67
N GLY A 74 -19.34 -5.93 21.15
CA GLY A 74 -18.71 -5.23 22.27
C GLY A 74 -18.58 -6.13 23.48
N ARG A 75 -17.59 -5.86 24.34
CA ARG A 75 -17.50 -6.51 25.66
C ARG A 75 -18.81 -6.27 26.40
N THR A 76 -19.55 -7.34 26.71
CA THR A 76 -20.61 -7.26 27.71
C THR A 76 -19.97 -6.92 29.05
N PRO A 77 -20.38 -5.82 29.71
CA PRO A 77 -19.78 -5.43 30.97
C PRO A 77 -20.22 -6.41 32.08
N LYS A 78 -19.29 -6.70 32.99
CA LYS A 78 -19.42 -7.73 34.05
C LYS A 78 -20.53 -7.46 35.08
N TRP A 79 -21.15 -6.28 35.08
CA TRP A 79 -22.21 -5.92 36.03
C TRP A 79 -23.61 -6.41 35.62
N MET A 80 -23.76 -6.99 34.42
CA MET A 80 -25.03 -7.58 33.93
C MET A 80 -25.16 -9.09 34.25
N SER A 81 -24.37 -9.65 35.18
CA SER A 81 -24.44 -11.06 35.60
C SER A 81 -24.33 -11.21 37.11
#